data_AF-A0A6L6QHJ3-F1
#
_entry.id   AF-A0A6L6QHJ3-F1
#
_cell.length_a   1.000
_cell.length_b   1.000
_cell.length_c   1.000
_cell.angle_alpha   90.00
_cell.angle_beta   90.00
_cell.angle_gamma   90.00
#
_symmetry.space_group_name_H-M   'P 1'
#
loop_
_entity.id
_entity.type
_entity.pdbx_description
1 polymer ?
#
loop_
_entity_poly.entity_id
_entity_poly.type
_entity_poly.pdbx_seq_one_letter_code
_entity_poly.pdbx_strand_id
1 'polypeptide(L)'
;MALALNILIIVLALVTLYFLLKGGPKADPAPTGKPVGGSYTPLPQGEPVHHWTDEGRFQLEVLGESRYSEAIRALAGDHGDAAADARHKALLLADDNNPYEDKAVAVFLNNEMVGYLAPKDALAFRTMLARQEIEGQLTSTDAVIRGGQLFEGKRLSYAVLLDVNVA
;
A
#
# COMPACT_ATOMS: atom_id res chain seq x y z
N MET A 1 28.93 -41.82 -27.20
CA MET A 1 29.56 -41.02 -26.12
C MET A 1 29.07 -39.57 -26.11
N ALA A 2 29.06 -38.86 -27.24
CA ALA A 2 28.60 -37.46 -27.30
C ALA A 2 27.13 -37.23 -26.87
N LEU A 3 26.22 -38.15 -27.21
CA LEU A 3 24.79 -38.02 -26.89
C LEU A 3 24.51 -38.09 -25.38
N ALA A 4 25.21 -38.96 -24.66
CA ALA A 4 25.10 -39.07 -23.20
C ALA A 4 25.65 -37.81 -22.49
N LEU A 5 26.73 -37.21 -23.02
CA LEU A 5 27.32 -35.99 -22.49
C LEU A 5 26.38 -34.79 -22.66
N ASN A 6 25.73 -34.66 -23.81
CA ASN A 6 24.77 -33.58 -24.06
C ASN A 6 23.54 -33.66 -23.16
N ILE A 7 23.01 -34.88 -22.93
CA ILE A 7 21.88 -35.09 -22.00
C ILE A 7 22.29 -34.69 -20.58
N LEU A 8 23.50 -35.04 -20.14
CA LEU A 8 23.99 -34.68 -18.82
C LEU A 8 24.07 -33.16 -18.62
N ILE A 9 24.55 -32.42 -19.62
CA ILE A 9 24.65 -30.95 -19.57
C ILE A 9 23.26 -30.31 -19.48
N ILE A 10 22.28 -30.79 -20.27
CA ILE A 10 20.91 -30.27 -20.27
C ILE A 10 20.25 -30.49 -18.91
N VAL A 11 20.41 -31.68 -18.33
CA VAL A 11 19.87 -31.98 -16.99
C VAL A 11 20.53 -31.09 -15.93
N LEU A 12 21.85 -30.89 -16.00
CA LEU A 12 22.55 -30.01 -15.06
C LEU A 12 22.03 -28.58 -15.15
N ALA A 13 21.87 -28.05 -16.37
CA ALA A 13 21.36 -26.70 -16.63
C ALA A 13 19.94 -26.51 -16.07
N LEU A 14 19.04 -27.47 -16.32
CA LEU A 14 17.67 -27.45 -15.81
C LEU A 14 17.61 -27.50 -14.28
N VAL A 15 18.50 -28.28 -13.66
CA VAL A 15 18.60 -28.35 -12.20
C VAL A 15 19.08 -27.01 -11.62
N THR A 16 20.12 -26.39 -12.19
CA THR A 16 20.55 -25.04 -11.78
C THR A 16 19.45 -24.00 -11.97
N LEU A 17 18.73 -24.04 -13.09
CA LEU A 17 17.62 -23.13 -13.35
C LEU A 17 16.48 -23.33 -12.34
N TYR A 18 16.16 -24.58 -12.00
CA TYR A 18 15.18 -24.90 -10.97
C TYR A 18 15.58 -24.33 -9.60
N PHE A 19 16.85 -24.44 -9.21
CA PHE A 19 17.33 -23.90 -7.94
C PHE A 19 17.36 -22.36 -7.92
N LEU A 20 17.63 -21.72 -9.06
CA LEU A 20 17.56 -20.25 -9.19
C LEU A 20 16.12 -19.74 -9.10
N LEU A 21 15.16 -20.40 -9.75
CA LEU A 21 13.75 -20.02 -9.72
C LEU A 21 13.08 -20.27 -8.36
N LYS A 22 13.56 -21.26 -7.60
CA LYS A 22 13.00 -21.60 -6.28
C LYS A 22 13.49 -20.68 -5.16
N GLY A 23 14.59 -19.94 -5.39
CA GLY A 23 15.23 -19.08 -4.40
C GLY A 23 14.81 -17.62 -4.52
N GLY A 24 13.50 -17.32 -4.43
CA GLY A 24 13.05 -15.93 -4.21
C GLY A 24 13.52 -15.42 -2.83
N PRO A 25 13.81 -14.11 -2.66
CA PRO A 25 14.14 -13.55 -1.36
C PRO A 25 13.04 -13.89 -0.36
N LYS A 26 13.39 -14.61 0.70
CA LYS A 26 12.49 -14.76 1.83
C LYS A 26 12.33 -13.37 2.43
N ALA A 27 11.13 -12.80 2.33
CA ALA A 27 10.73 -11.68 3.15
C ALA A 27 11.07 -12.02 4.61
N ASP A 28 11.66 -11.05 5.31
CA ASP A 28 11.99 -11.22 6.72
C ASP A 28 10.74 -11.69 7.46
N PRO A 29 10.88 -12.67 8.37
CA PRO A 29 9.74 -13.17 9.11
C PRO A 29 9.07 -12.02 9.83
N ALA A 30 7.78 -11.86 9.57
CA ALA A 30 6.95 -10.87 10.23
C ALA A 30 7.16 -10.94 11.76
N PRO A 31 7.17 -9.79 12.46
CA PRO A 31 7.30 -9.76 13.92
C PRO A 31 6.33 -10.75 14.57
N THR A 32 6.85 -11.72 15.32
CA THR A 32 6.05 -12.78 15.91
C THR A 32 5.16 -12.23 17.02
N GLY A 33 3.87 -12.07 16.69
CA GLY A 33 2.80 -11.78 17.65
C GLY A 33 1.77 -10.85 17.03
N LYS A 34 0.52 -11.33 16.84
CA LYS A 34 -0.60 -10.43 16.57
C LYS A 34 -0.68 -9.42 17.73
N PRO A 35 -0.67 -8.11 17.49
CA PRO A 35 -0.72 -7.13 18.55
C PRO A 35 -2.03 -7.30 19.33
N VAL A 36 -1.89 -7.64 20.61
CA VAL A 36 -3.03 -7.80 21.53
C VAL A 36 -3.42 -6.40 22.01
N GLY A 37 -4.61 -5.93 21.61
CA GLY A 37 -5.32 -4.81 22.22
C GLY A 37 -4.48 -3.56 22.52
N GLY A 38 -4.31 -2.72 21.50
CA GLY A 38 -3.65 -1.40 21.54
C GLY A 38 -3.72 -0.76 20.15
N SER A 39 -3.36 0.53 20.01
CA SER A 39 -3.37 1.23 18.72
C SER A 39 -2.29 0.65 17.79
N TYR A 40 -2.63 -0.41 17.06
CA TYR A 40 -1.75 -0.99 16.07
C TYR A 40 -1.62 -0.04 14.88
N THR A 41 -0.38 0.35 14.59
CA THR A 41 0.00 1.16 13.43
C THR A 41 1.22 0.49 12.81
N PRO A 42 1.13 -0.05 11.58
CA PRO A 42 2.31 -0.54 10.89
C PRO A 42 3.25 0.63 10.59
N LEU A 43 4.55 0.36 10.46
CA LEU A 43 5.55 1.38 10.14
C LEU A 43 6.05 1.17 8.71
N PRO A 44 5.92 2.15 7.80
CA PRO A 44 6.53 2.08 6.49
C PRO A 44 8.06 2.16 6.66
N GLN A 45 8.76 1.09 6.31
CA GLN A 45 10.22 1.03 6.35
C GLN A 45 10.78 1.01 4.92
N GLY A 46 11.81 1.82 4.68
CA GLY A 46 12.48 1.92 3.38
C GLY A 46 11.86 2.92 2.42
N GLU A 47 12.46 3.01 1.23
CA GLU A 47 11.97 3.84 0.13
C GLU A 47 10.96 3.06 -0.72
N PRO A 48 9.93 3.72 -1.27
CA PRO A 48 8.97 3.07 -2.14
C PRO A 48 9.65 2.60 -3.43
N VAL A 49 9.49 1.32 -3.78
CA VAL A 49 10.14 0.70 -4.95
C VAL A 49 9.44 1.02 -6.27
N HIS A 50 8.19 1.47 -6.18
CA HIS A 50 7.37 1.84 -7.32
C HIS A 50 6.47 3.03 -6.98
N HIS A 51 6.20 3.87 -7.98
CA HIS A 51 5.24 4.97 -7.88
C HIS A 51 4.12 4.77 -8.90
N TRP A 52 2.91 4.52 -8.40
CA TRP A 52 1.70 4.35 -9.20
C TRP A 52 1.09 5.69 -9.59
N THR A 53 0.53 5.76 -10.79
CA THR A 53 -0.27 6.89 -11.25
C THR A 53 -1.48 6.38 -12.03
N ASP A 54 -2.57 7.14 -11.97
CA ASP A 54 -3.77 6.94 -12.76
C ASP A 54 -4.14 8.22 -13.54
N GLU A 55 -3.11 8.93 -14.01
CA GLU A 55 -3.23 10.18 -14.78
C GLU A 55 -3.95 11.30 -14.02
N GLY A 56 -3.83 11.32 -12.69
CA GLY A 56 -4.42 12.34 -11.84
C GLY A 56 -5.94 12.23 -11.65
N ARG A 57 -6.51 11.03 -11.80
CA ARG A 57 -7.96 10.81 -11.66
C ARG A 57 -8.44 10.77 -10.22
N PHE A 58 -7.60 10.37 -9.27
CA PHE A 58 -7.92 10.32 -7.83
C PHE A 58 -9.27 9.63 -7.51
N GLN A 59 -9.41 8.36 -7.90
CA GLN A 59 -10.69 7.63 -7.78
C GLN A 59 -10.73 6.64 -6.60
N LEU A 60 -9.57 6.20 -6.11
CA LEU A 60 -9.52 5.21 -5.03
C LEU A 60 -9.58 5.91 -3.67
N GLU A 61 -10.66 5.69 -2.92
CA GLU A 61 -10.86 6.28 -1.61
C GLU A 61 -10.18 5.45 -0.51
N VAL A 62 -9.53 6.14 0.43
CA VAL A 62 -9.00 5.54 1.66
C VAL A 62 -10.10 5.53 2.71
N LEU A 63 -10.32 4.39 3.36
CA LEU A 63 -11.23 4.30 4.48
C LEU A 63 -10.62 4.99 5.70
N GLY A 64 -11.02 6.26 5.90
CA GLY A 64 -10.66 7.07 7.05
C GLY A 64 -11.58 6.77 8.23
N GLU A 65 -11.24 5.76 9.05
CA GLU A 65 -11.87 5.57 10.35
C GLU A 65 -11.74 6.83 11.22
N SER A 66 -12.68 7.07 12.14
CA SER A 66 -12.70 8.27 13.00
C SER A 66 -11.38 8.54 13.73
N ARG A 67 -10.60 7.49 14.03
CA ARG A 67 -9.27 7.61 14.67
C ARG A 67 -8.23 8.38 13.84
N TYR A 68 -8.40 8.48 12.52
CA TYR A 68 -7.46 9.18 11.62
C TYR A 68 -7.88 10.61 11.31
N SER A 69 -9.05 11.04 11.80
CA SER A 69 -9.64 12.34 11.46
C SER A 69 -8.76 13.55 11.84
N GLU A 70 -8.01 13.47 12.95
CA GLU A 70 -7.09 14.54 13.36
C GLU A 70 -5.89 14.64 12.43
N ALA A 71 -5.25 13.51 12.08
CA ALA A 71 -4.15 13.45 11.12
C ALA A 71 -4.58 13.98 9.75
N ILE A 72 -5.71 13.51 9.23
CA ILE A 72 -6.26 13.97 7.94
C ILE A 72 -6.55 15.48 7.99
N ARG A 73 -7.12 16.00 9.09
CA ARG A 73 -7.35 17.44 9.25
C ARG A 73 -6.05 18.23 9.27
N ALA A 74 -5.02 17.76 9.97
CA ALA A 74 -3.72 18.43 10.01
C ALA A 74 -3.08 18.47 8.61
N LEU A 75 -3.13 17.35 7.88
CA LEU A 75 -2.63 17.23 6.52
C LEU A 75 -3.45 18.00 5.48
N ALA A 76 -4.75 18.22 5.72
CA ALA A 76 -5.58 19.08 4.88
C ALA A 76 -5.12 20.56 4.93
N GLY A 77 -4.47 20.96 6.03
CA GLY A 77 -4.02 22.34 6.25
C GLY A 77 -5.17 23.34 6.43
N ASP A 78 -4.84 24.63 6.35
CA ASP A 78 -5.82 25.70 6.38
C ASP A 78 -6.39 25.96 4.99
N HIS A 79 -7.72 25.89 4.88
CA HIS A 79 -8.48 26.15 3.66
C HIS A 79 -9.68 27.08 3.93
N GLY A 80 -9.72 27.72 5.10
CA GLY A 80 -10.80 28.63 5.49
C GLY A 80 -12.16 27.93 5.50
N ASP A 81 -13.12 28.46 4.73
CA ASP A 81 -14.47 27.89 4.60
C ASP A 81 -14.65 27.05 3.33
N ALA A 82 -13.66 27.05 2.45
CA ALA A 82 -13.69 26.30 1.20
C ALA A 82 -13.44 24.81 1.42
N ALA A 83 -13.61 24.00 0.37
CA ALA A 83 -13.17 22.62 0.41
C ALA A 83 -11.63 22.55 0.33
N ALA A 84 -11.03 21.63 1.07
CA ALA A 84 -9.62 21.29 0.95
C ALA A 84 -9.31 20.75 -0.45
N ASP A 85 -8.10 21.02 -0.92
CA ASP A 85 -7.49 20.40 -2.11
C ASP A 85 -5.98 20.20 -1.85
N ALA A 86 -5.66 19.55 -0.73
CA ALA A 86 -4.29 19.36 -0.30
C ALA A 86 -3.69 18.11 -0.94
N ARG A 87 -2.60 18.29 -1.70
CA ARG A 87 -1.92 17.20 -2.41
C ARG A 87 -0.72 16.69 -1.62
N HIS A 88 -0.59 15.37 -1.56
CA HIS A 88 0.46 14.67 -0.82
C HIS A 88 0.96 13.46 -1.61
N LYS A 89 2.19 13.04 -1.32
CA LYS A 89 2.64 11.70 -1.71
C LYS A 89 2.12 10.70 -0.67
N ALA A 90 1.44 9.66 -1.14
CA ALA A 90 1.01 8.53 -0.33
C ALA A 90 2.01 7.38 -0.40
N LEU A 91 2.16 6.68 0.73
CA LEU A 91 2.83 5.39 0.82
C LEU A 91 1.78 4.30 1.06
N LEU A 92 1.88 3.20 0.33
CA LEU A 92 1.02 2.03 0.46
C LEU A 92 1.85 0.85 0.95
N LEU A 93 1.42 0.27 2.08
CA LEU A 93 2.12 -0.82 2.75
C LEU A 93 1.17 -2.02 2.92
N ALA A 94 1.55 -3.17 2.38
CA ALA A 94 0.89 -4.43 2.67
C ALA A 94 1.08 -4.78 4.17
N ASP A 95 -0.03 -4.78 4.90
CA ASP A 95 -0.03 -4.99 6.35
C ASP A 95 -0.44 -6.43 6.69
N ASP A 96 0.54 -7.35 6.64
CA ASP A 96 0.31 -8.78 6.91
C ASP A 96 0.12 -9.10 8.41
N ASN A 97 0.36 -8.13 9.29
CA ASN A 97 0.25 -8.28 10.74
C ASN A 97 -1.02 -7.64 11.31
N ASN A 98 -1.90 -7.14 10.44
CA ASN A 98 -3.15 -6.55 10.85
C ASN A 98 -4.00 -7.54 11.68
N PRO A 99 -4.50 -7.14 12.87
CA PRO A 99 -5.26 -8.03 13.72
C PRO A 99 -6.69 -8.28 13.22
N TYR A 100 -7.20 -7.45 12.31
CA TYR A 100 -8.59 -7.47 11.83
C TYR A 100 -8.73 -8.04 10.43
N GLU A 101 -7.87 -7.64 9.49
CA GLU A 101 -7.97 -7.98 8.07
C GLU A 101 -6.67 -8.56 7.51
N ASP A 102 -6.68 -9.80 7.02
CA ASP A 102 -5.48 -10.54 6.60
C ASP A 102 -4.82 -10.01 5.31
N LYS A 103 -5.54 -9.17 4.56
CA LYS A 103 -5.09 -8.52 3.33
C LYS A 103 -5.08 -7.00 3.41
N ALA A 104 -5.06 -6.43 4.61
CA ALA A 104 -5.00 -4.99 4.82
C ALA A 104 -3.84 -4.33 4.02
N VAL A 105 -4.11 -3.12 3.52
CA VAL A 105 -3.11 -2.25 2.90
C VAL A 105 -3.22 -0.89 3.59
N ALA A 106 -2.22 -0.55 4.39
CA ALA A 106 -2.15 0.69 5.14
C ALA A 106 -1.71 1.84 4.23
N VAL A 107 -2.30 3.02 4.44
CA VAL A 107 -2.02 4.22 3.67
C VAL A 107 -1.47 5.31 4.59
N PHE A 108 -0.35 5.91 4.17
CA PHE A 108 0.33 6.98 4.90
C PHE A 108 0.50 8.20 4.02
N LEU A 109 0.33 9.39 4.59
CA LEU A 109 0.68 10.68 4.00
C LEU A 109 1.69 11.37 4.92
N ASN A 110 2.83 11.83 4.40
CA ASN A 110 3.90 12.44 5.20
C ASN A 110 4.26 11.62 6.46
N ASN A 111 4.36 10.30 6.32
CA ASN A 111 4.62 9.33 7.40
C ASN A 111 3.53 9.23 8.48
N GLU A 112 2.42 9.95 8.36
CA GLU A 112 1.24 9.78 9.21
C GLU A 112 0.26 8.81 8.56
N MET A 113 -0.24 7.86 9.35
CA MET A 113 -1.23 6.91 8.87
C MET A 113 -2.59 7.58 8.75
N VAL A 114 -3.21 7.48 7.58
CA VAL A 114 -4.51 8.12 7.28
C VAL A 114 -5.64 7.11 7.10
N GLY A 115 -5.32 5.82 7.02
CA GLY A 115 -6.31 4.76 6.96
C GLY A 115 -5.82 3.51 6.24
N TYR A 116 -6.79 2.74 5.75
CA TYR A 116 -6.58 1.54 4.96
C TYR A 116 -7.36 1.62 3.66
N LEU A 117 -6.93 0.86 2.64
CA LEU A 117 -7.79 0.57 1.50
C LEU A 117 -8.98 -0.28 1.93
N ALA A 118 -10.11 -0.14 1.23
CA ALA A 118 -11.25 -1.03 1.43
C ALA A 118 -10.86 -2.48 1.11
N PRO A 119 -11.45 -3.50 1.76
CA PRO A 119 -10.99 -4.90 1.63
C PRO A 119 -10.90 -5.42 0.19
N LYS A 120 -11.88 -5.05 -0.66
CA LYS A 120 -11.88 -5.39 -2.09
C LYS A 120 -10.69 -4.76 -2.83
N ASP A 121 -10.45 -3.48 -2.58
CA ASP A 121 -9.39 -2.72 -3.23
C ASP A 121 -8.01 -3.13 -2.72
N ALA A 122 -7.89 -3.46 -1.43
CA ALA A 122 -6.68 -4.01 -0.83
C ALA A 122 -6.28 -5.34 -1.47
N LEU A 123 -7.25 -6.24 -1.71
CA LEU A 123 -7.01 -7.50 -2.42
C LEU A 123 -6.58 -7.28 -3.87
N ALA A 124 -7.26 -6.37 -4.57
CA ALA A 124 -6.95 -6.04 -5.95
C ALA A 124 -5.55 -5.40 -6.08
N PHE A 125 -5.22 -4.48 -5.17
CA PHE A 125 -3.89 -3.88 -5.06
C PHE A 125 -2.80 -4.92 -4.81
N ARG A 126 -3.00 -5.85 -3.87
CA ARG A 126 -2.05 -6.95 -3.61
C ARG A 126 -1.87 -7.86 -4.83
N THR A 127 -2.93 -8.11 -5.59
CA THR A 127 -2.84 -8.84 -6.86
C THR A 127 -2.00 -8.07 -7.88
N MET A 128 -2.15 -6.73 -7.93
CA MET A 128 -1.32 -5.87 -8.77
C MET A 128 0.16 -5.90 -8.36
N LEU A 129 0.47 -5.88 -7.06
CA LEU A 129 1.85 -6.06 -6.56
C LEU A 129 2.44 -7.40 -7.03
N ALA A 130 1.67 -8.48 -6.93
CA ALA A 130 2.11 -9.81 -7.34
C ALA A 130 2.38 -9.94 -8.83
N ARG A 131 1.59 -9.27 -9.67
CA ARG A 131 1.83 -9.22 -11.12
C ARG A 131 3.11 -8.49 -11.49
N GLN A 132 3.62 -7.64 -10.60
CA GLN A 132 4.85 -6.87 -10.78
C GLN A 132 6.03 -7.46 -9.99
N GLU A 133 5.87 -8.62 -9.33
CA GLU A 133 6.91 -9.29 -8.53
C GLU A 133 7.48 -8.40 -7.41
N ILE A 134 6.65 -7.52 -6.84
CA ILE A 134 7.00 -6.59 -5.75
C ILE A 134 6.10 -6.77 -4.52
N GLU A 135 5.65 -8.00 -4.26
CA GLU A 135 4.86 -8.32 -3.08
C GLU A 135 5.57 -7.93 -1.78
N GLY A 136 4.81 -7.37 -0.83
CA GLY A 136 5.32 -6.95 0.47
C GLY A 136 6.21 -5.70 0.44
N GLN A 137 6.58 -5.20 -0.75
CA GLN A 137 7.41 -4.01 -0.87
C GLN A 137 6.57 -2.74 -0.72
N LEU A 138 7.18 -1.72 -0.13
CA LEU A 138 6.57 -0.39 -0.01
C LEU A 138 6.42 0.23 -1.39
N THR A 139 5.26 0.81 -1.69
CA THR A 139 5.04 1.56 -2.94
C THR A 139 4.43 2.92 -2.64
N SER A 140 4.38 3.80 -3.64
CA SER A 140 3.83 5.14 -3.48
C SER A 140 2.84 5.49 -4.58
N THR A 141 2.04 6.53 -4.35
CA THR A 141 1.18 7.15 -5.36
C THR A 141 0.90 8.60 -4.95
N ASP A 142 0.31 9.40 -5.83
CA ASP A 142 -0.18 10.72 -5.45
C ASP A 142 -1.54 10.61 -4.74
N ALA A 143 -1.77 11.51 -3.80
CA ALA A 143 -3.01 11.58 -3.05
C ALA A 143 -3.52 13.02 -2.95
N VAL A 144 -4.83 13.16 -2.80
CA VAL A 144 -5.50 14.42 -2.55
C VAL A 144 -6.47 14.29 -1.38
N ILE A 145 -6.41 15.26 -0.47
CA ILE A 145 -7.40 15.43 0.59
C ILE A 145 -8.42 16.45 0.11
N ARG A 146 -9.68 16.01 0.06
CA ARG A 146 -10.84 16.83 -0.34
C ARG A 146 -11.88 16.91 0.76
N GLY A 147 -12.85 17.80 0.60
CA GLY A 147 -13.93 17.99 1.57
C GLY A 147 -13.55 19.00 2.64
N GLY A 148 -14.14 18.90 3.83
CA GLY A 148 -13.81 19.86 4.90
C GLY A 148 -14.33 21.27 4.70
N GLN A 149 -15.20 21.55 3.73
CA GLN A 149 -15.85 22.85 3.62
C GLN A 149 -16.74 23.13 4.83
N LEU A 150 -16.91 24.43 5.15
CA LEU A 150 -17.82 24.84 6.20
C LEU A 150 -19.26 24.87 5.66
N PHE A 151 -20.17 24.17 6.34
CA PHE A 151 -21.59 24.17 6.03
C PHE A 151 -22.37 24.40 7.33
N GLU A 152 -23.16 25.47 7.38
CA GLU A 152 -23.94 25.87 8.58
C GLU A 152 -23.10 25.94 9.87
N GLY A 153 -21.88 26.49 9.78
CA GLY A 153 -20.96 26.60 10.91
C GLY A 153 -20.31 25.28 11.35
N LYS A 154 -20.57 24.17 10.63
CA LYS A 154 -19.95 22.87 10.88
C LYS A 154 -18.98 22.49 9.76
N ARG A 155 -17.86 21.91 10.16
CA ARG A 155 -16.85 21.39 9.25
C ARG A 155 -17.32 20.04 8.72
N LEU A 156 -17.50 19.90 7.41
CA LEU A 156 -17.82 18.62 6.79
C LEU A 156 -16.63 17.64 6.85
N SER A 157 -16.89 16.37 6.54
CA SER A 157 -15.84 15.34 6.53
C SER A 157 -14.80 15.58 5.44
N TYR A 158 -13.58 15.12 5.73
CA TYR A 158 -12.52 15.01 4.74
C TYR A 158 -12.55 13.63 4.09
N ALA A 159 -12.15 13.55 2.83
CA ALA A 159 -11.91 12.32 2.10
C ALA A 159 -10.47 12.32 1.59
N VAL A 160 -9.82 11.16 1.61
CA VAL A 160 -8.48 10.95 1.05
C VAL A 160 -8.64 10.09 -0.19
N LEU A 161 -8.18 10.59 -1.34
CA LEU A 161 -8.30 9.93 -2.64
C LEU A 161 -6.91 9.70 -3.22
N LEU A 162 -6.68 8.52 -3.80
CA LEU A 162 -5.40 8.08 -4.35
C LEU A 162 -5.44 8.03 -5.88
N ASP A 163 -4.32 8.38 -6.50
CA ASP A 163 -4.10 8.32 -7.95
C ASP A 163 -3.58 6.94 -8.39
N VAL A 164 -4.33 5.89 -8.08
CA VAL A 164 -4.00 4.53 -8.50
C VAL A 164 -5.26 3.79 -8.91
N ASN A 165 -5.16 3.06 -10.02
CA ASN A 165 -6.22 2.18 -10.47
C ASN A 165 -5.89 0.74 -10.09
N VAL A 166 -6.78 0.14 -9.28
CA VAL A 166 -6.68 -1.26 -8.84
C VAL A 166 -7.76 -2.15 -9.48
N ALA A 167 -8.65 -1.59 -10.30
CA ALA A 167 -9.77 -2.27 -10.93
C ALA A 167 -9.41 -2.91 -12.28
#